data_AF-A0A6N7VYT0-F1
#
_entry.id   AF-A0A6N7VYT0-F1
#
_cell.length_a   1.000
_cell.length_b   1.000
_cell.length_c   1.000
_cell.angle_alpha   90.00
_cell.angle_beta   90.00
_cell.angle_gamma   90.00
#
_symmetry.space_group_name_H-M   'P 1'
#
loop_
_entity.id
_entity.type
_entity.pdbx_description
1 polymer ?
#
loop_
_entity_poly.entity_id
_entity_poly.type
_entity_poly.pdbx_seq_one_letter_code
_entity_poly.pdbx_strand_id
1 'polypeptide(L)'
;MYSATITLLNAKENIMSHKGYTYLDLIEEVLREEKCEMTIPEIWEYALKMRLDKKLISVGKTPENTLNASIRRHIASASHVRFKQTSKKPAKYYLND
;
A
#
# COMPACT_ATOMS: atom_id res chain seq x y z
N MET A 1 14.11 -27.13 20.15
CA MET A 1 14.89 -26.43 19.12
C MET A 1 13.96 -25.69 18.13
N TYR A 2 13.05 -24.83 18.60
CA TYR A 2 12.12 -24.07 17.74
C TYR A 2 11.93 -22.59 18.14
N SER A 3 12.58 -22.11 19.20
CA SER A 3 12.36 -20.73 19.66
C SER A 3 13.17 -19.66 18.89
N ALA A 4 14.29 -20.02 18.27
CA ALA A 4 15.15 -19.03 17.61
C ALA A 4 14.63 -18.60 16.22
N THR A 5 13.86 -19.45 15.53
CA THR A 5 13.32 -19.15 14.20
C THR A 5 12.10 -18.23 14.25
N ILE A 6 11.25 -18.35 15.28
CA ILE A 6 10.05 -17.51 15.42
C ILE A 6 10.42 -16.05 15.75
N THR A 7 11.48 -15.82 16.52
CA THR A 7 11.93 -14.46 16.85
C THR A 7 12.48 -13.70 15.63
N LEU A 8 13.17 -14.38 14.71
CA LEU A 8 13.71 -13.76 13.49
C LEU A 8 12.61 -13.46 12.44
N LEU A 9 11.55 -14.25 12.39
CA LEU A 9 10.39 -13.98 11.53
C LEU A 9 9.64 -12.71 11.99
N ASN A 10 9.38 -12.60 13.30
CA ASN A 10 8.76 -11.41 13.90
C ASN A 10 9.65 -10.16 13.84
N ALA A 11 10.98 -10.32 13.82
CA ALA A 11 11.91 -9.21 13.67
C ALA A 11 11.86 -8.61 12.25
N LYS A 12 11.62 -9.41 11.20
CA LYS A 12 11.45 -8.90 9.82
C LYS A 12 10.16 -8.12 9.61
N GLU A 13 9.10 -8.44 10.35
CA GLU A 13 7.86 -7.64 10.32
C GLU A 13 8.00 -6.30 11.04
N ASN A 14 8.93 -6.20 12.01
CA ASN A 14 9.10 -4.99 12.83
C ASN A 14 10.08 -3.95 12.24
N ILE A 15 10.73 -4.25 11.11
CA ILE A 15 11.62 -3.32 10.38
C ILE A 15 10.88 -2.47 9.34
N MET A 16 9.57 -2.67 9.14
CA MET A 16 8.74 -1.78 8.34
C MET A 16 8.39 -0.52 9.14
N SER A 17 9.39 0.35 9.25
CA SER A 17 9.27 1.81 9.30
C SER A 17 8.23 2.38 10.28
N HIS A 18 8.70 2.92 11.40
CA HIS A 18 8.01 3.96 12.18
C HIS A 18 7.85 5.25 11.36
N LYS A 19 7.08 5.20 10.27
CA LYS A 19 6.77 6.30 9.38
C LYS A 19 5.26 6.43 9.42
N GLY A 20 4.77 7.62 9.78
CA GLY A 20 3.33 7.86 9.95
C GLY A 20 2.56 7.37 8.74
N TYR A 21 1.35 6.85 8.96
CA TYR A 21 0.50 6.22 7.95
C TYR A 21 0.40 7.08 6.68
N THR A 22 0.96 6.58 5.58
CA THR A 22 0.98 7.29 4.29
C THR A 22 -0.03 6.70 3.31
N TYR A 23 -0.21 7.37 2.17
CA TYR A 23 -1.01 6.83 1.08
C TYR A 23 -0.51 5.46 0.61
N LEU A 24 0.81 5.21 0.63
CA LEU A 24 1.38 3.91 0.22
C LEU A 24 0.96 2.79 1.18
N ASP A 25 0.94 3.06 2.48
CA ASP A 25 0.52 2.10 3.49
C ASP A 25 -0.99 1.80 3.35
N LEU A 26 -1.80 2.82 3.06
CA LEU A 26 -3.22 2.65 2.76
C LEU A 26 -3.45 1.75 1.55
N ILE A 27 -2.69 1.95 0.47
CA ILE A 27 -2.78 1.10 -0.73
C ILE A 27 -2.39 -0.33 -0.39
N GLU A 28 -1.30 -0.51 0.35
CA GLU A 28 -0.81 -1.82 0.75
C GLU A 28 -1.85 -2.58 1.56
N GLU A 29 -2.45 -1.92 2.56
CA GLU A 29 -3.46 -2.50 3.44
C GLU A 29 -4.72 -2.90 2.65
N VAL A 30 -5.21 -2.04 1.75
CA VAL A 30 -6.35 -2.34 0.88
C VAL A 30 -6.07 -3.53 -0.05
N LEU A 31 -4.93 -3.53 -0.74
CA LEU A 31 -4.57 -4.61 -1.65
C LEU A 31 -4.31 -5.93 -0.90
N ARG A 32 -3.80 -5.87 0.33
CA ARG A 32 -3.58 -7.05 1.19
C ARG A 32 -4.89 -7.64 1.71
N GLU A 33 -5.85 -6.79 2.07
CA GLU A 33 -7.18 -7.21 2.51
C GLU A 33 -8.00 -7.82 1.37
N GLU A 34 -8.08 -7.12 0.23
CA GLU A 34 -8.90 -7.60 -0.89
C GLU A 34 -8.21 -8.71 -1.71
N LYS A 35 -6.87 -8.82 -1.62
CA LYS A 35 -6.04 -9.80 -2.36
C LYS A 35 -6.30 -9.79 -3.87
N CYS A 36 -6.75 -8.66 -4.40
CA CYS A 36 -7.12 -8.49 -5.80
C CYS A 36 -6.41 -7.28 -6.40
N GLU A 37 -6.25 -7.31 -7.72
CA GLU A 37 -5.76 -6.16 -8.47
C GLU A 37 -6.86 -5.11 -8.62
N MET A 38 -6.62 -3.92 -8.08
CA MET A 38 -7.60 -2.83 -8.06
C MET A 38 -7.07 -1.60 -8.80
N THR A 39 -7.99 -0.76 -9.27
CA THR A 39 -7.67 0.56 -9.79
C THR A 39 -7.51 1.57 -8.65
N ILE A 40 -6.79 2.66 -8.89
CA ILE A 40 -6.64 3.76 -7.92
C ILE A 40 -7.98 4.26 -7.33
N PRO A 41 -9.04 4.55 -8.13
CA PRO A 41 -10.33 4.95 -7.59
C PRO A 41 -10.94 3.87 -6.69
N GLU A 42 -10.90 2.60 -7.10
CA GLU A 42 -11.43 1.48 -6.30
C GLU A 42 -10.68 1.35 -4.96
N ILE A 43 -9.35 1.47 -4.98
CA ILE A 43 -8.52 1.43 -3.76
C ILE A 43 -8.95 2.55 -2.80
N TRP A 44 -9.21 3.75 -3.31
CA TRP A 44 -9.64 4.88 -2.49
C TRP A 44 -11.05 4.67 -1.92
N GLU A 45 -12.00 4.22 -2.73
CA GLU A 45 -13.36 3.91 -2.26
C GLU A 45 -13.36 2.83 -1.17
N TYR A 46 -12.53 1.79 -1.35
CA TYR A 46 -12.39 0.74 -0.36
C TYR A 46 -11.74 1.24 0.93
N ALA A 47 -10.72 2.09 0.81
CA ALA A 47 -10.10 2.74 1.95
C ALA A 47 -11.10 3.60 2.74
N LEU A 48 -12.02 4.30 2.08
CA LEU A 48 -13.10 5.04 2.73
C LEU A 48 -14.09 4.12 3.44
N LYS A 49 -14.45 2.98 2.82
CA LYS A 49 -15.32 1.96 3.45
C LYS A 49 -14.68 1.40 4.73
N MET A 50 -13.37 1.18 4.71
CA MET A 50 -12.59 0.70 5.85
C MET A 50 -12.19 1.81 6.84
N ARG A 51 -12.57 3.07 6.58
CA ARG A 51 -12.20 4.25 7.37
C ARG A 51 -10.68 4.44 7.54
N LEU A 52 -9.91 4.02 6.54
CA LEU A 52 -8.46 4.20 6.48
C LEU A 52 -8.06 5.66 6.24
N ASP A 53 -8.96 6.45 5.67
CA ASP A 53 -8.80 7.90 5.53
C ASP A 53 -8.55 8.58 6.88
N LYS A 54 -9.11 8.06 7.97
CA LYS A 54 -8.93 8.59 9.33
C LYS A 54 -7.54 8.33 9.90
N LYS A 55 -6.83 7.32 9.38
CA LYS A 55 -5.45 7.03 9.77
C LYS A 55 -4.47 8.00 9.08
N LEU A 56 -4.85 8.60 7.94
CA LEU A 56 -4.03 9.58 7.24
C LEU A 56 -3.98 10.89 8.02
N ILE A 57 -2.78 11.46 8.15
CA ILE A 57 -2.56 12.75 8.82
C ILE A 57 -3.25 13.90 8.07
N SER A 58 -3.30 13.83 6.74
CA SER A 58 -4.06 14.78 5.92
C SER A 58 -4.53 14.16 4.61
N VAL A 59 -5.81 14.35 4.30
CA VAL A 59 -6.38 14.05 3.00
C VAL A 59 -6.37 15.31 2.14
N GLY A 60 -5.69 15.27 0.99
CA GLY A 60 -5.63 16.41 0.08
C GLY A 60 -6.97 16.68 -0.61
N LYS A 61 -7.06 17.78 -1.38
CA LYS A 61 -8.27 18.11 -2.18
C LYS A 61 -8.65 17.02 -3.18
N THR A 62 -7.68 16.25 -3.67
CA THR A 62 -7.88 15.19 -4.67
C THR A 62 -7.09 13.93 -4.27
N PRO A 63 -7.61 13.12 -3.34
CA PRO A 63 -6.88 11.97 -2.78
C PRO A 63 -6.50 10.94 -3.84
N GLU A 64 -7.37 10.64 -4.81
CA GLU A 64 -7.09 9.69 -5.90
C GLU A 64 -5.87 10.09 -6.74
N ASN A 65 -5.75 11.38 -7.07
CA ASN A 65 -4.61 11.87 -7.83
C ASN A 65 -3.32 11.83 -6.99
N THR A 66 -3.42 12.16 -5.70
CA THR A 66 -2.31 12.02 -4.75
C THR A 66 -1.87 10.56 -4.59
N LEU A 67 -2.81 9.62 -4.53
CA LEU A 67 -2.57 8.18 -4.52
C LEU A 67 -1.82 7.72 -5.77
N ASN A 68 -2.34 8.08 -6.95
CA ASN A 68 -1.72 7.75 -8.23
C ASN A 68 -0.30 8.31 -8.35
N ALA A 69 -0.09 9.57 -7.98
CA ALA A 69 1.22 10.21 -7.97
C ALA A 69 2.18 9.55 -6.96
N SER A 70 1.68 9.13 -5.79
CA SER A 70 2.48 8.46 -4.76
C SER A 70 2.95 7.08 -5.23
N ILE A 71 2.05 6.26 -5.79
CA ILE A 71 2.40 4.96 -6.37
C ILE A 71 3.41 5.13 -7.50
N ARG A 72 3.14 6.02 -8.47
CA ARG A 72 4.04 6.22 -9.60
C ARG A 72 5.42 6.68 -9.17
N ARG A 73 5.50 7.61 -8.21
CA ARG A 73 6.77 8.04 -7.63
C ARG A 73 7.48 6.87 -6.97
N HIS A 74 6.77 6.06 -6.19
CA HIS A 74 7.34 4.88 -5.54
C HIS A 74 7.89 3.88 -6.56
N ILE A 75 7.12 3.55 -7.60
CA ILE A 75 7.57 2.65 -8.69
C ILE A 75 8.80 3.23 -9.40
N ALA A 76 8.87 4.55 -9.61
CA ALA A 76 9.98 5.20 -10.31
C ALA A 76 11.25 5.36 -9.45
N SER A 77 11.11 5.55 -8.13
CA SER A 77 12.23 5.87 -7.23
C SER A 77 12.70 4.70 -6.37
N ALA A 78 11.86 3.70 -6.12
CA ALA A 78 12.18 2.62 -5.20
C ALA A 78 13.07 1.58 -5.86
N SER A 79 14.15 1.21 -5.17
CA SER A 79 15.00 0.07 -5.57
C SER A 79 14.23 -1.26 -5.49
N HIS A 80 13.24 -1.35 -4.59
CA HIS A 80 12.33 -2.48 -4.46
C HIS A 80 10.90 -1.99 -4.64
N VAL A 81 10.28 -2.37 -5.76
CA VAL A 81 8.95 -1.93 -6.14
C VAL A 81 7.91 -2.81 -5.43
N ARG A 82 7.20 -2.22 -4.44
CA ARG A 82 6.14 -2.89 -3.68
C ARG A 82 4.84 -3.11 -4.45
N PHE A 83 4.61 -2.35 -5.52
CA PHE A 83 3.37 -2.39 -6.30
C PHE A 83 3.66 -2.67 -7.76
N LYS A 84 3.04 -3.71 -8.31
CA LYS A 84 3.17 -4.05 -9.73
C LYS A 84 1.93 -3.60 -10.48
N GLN A 85 2.13 -2.89 -11.58
CA GLN A 85 1.05 -2.63 -12.53
C GLN A 85 0.77 -3.90 -13.33
N THR A 86 -0.41 -4.47 -13.15
CA THR A 86 -0.86 -5.71 -13.84
C THR A 86 -1.61 -5.40 -15.13
N SER A 87 -2.35 -4.29 -15.18
CA SER A 87 -3.10 -3.86 -16.37
C SER A 87 -2.84 -2.41 -16.74
N LYS A 88 -2.90 -2.11 -18.05
CA LYS A 88 -2.72 -0.76 -18.61
C LYS A 88 -4.04 -0.01 -18.81
N LYS A 89 -5.16 -0.71 -19.06
CA LYS A 89 -6.49 -0.11 -19.31
C LYS A 89 -7.61 -1.07 -18.86
N PRO A 90 -8.27 -0.81 -17.71
CA PRO A 90 -7.93 0.21 -16.73
C PRO A 90 -6.58 -0.08 -16.06
N ALA A 91 -5.92 0.96 -15.52
CA ALA A 91 -4.64 0.80 -14.84
C ALA A 91 -4.86 0.11 -13.48
N LYS A 92 -4.55 -1.18 -13.41
CA LYS A 92 -4.68 -1.99 -12.20
C LYS A 92 -3.32 -2.22 -11.55
N TYR A 93 -3.33 -2.22 -10.22
CA TYR A 93 -2.15 -2.43 -9.40
C TYR A 93 -2.38 -3.61 -8.46
N TYR A 94 -1.31 -4.37 -8.24
CA TYR A 94 -1.28 -5.52 -7.34
C TYR A 94 -0.06 -5.45 -6.42
N LEU A 95 -0.14 -6.12 -5.26
CA LEU A 95 0.96 -6.21 -4.31
C LEU A 95 2.08 -7.11 -4.90
N ASN A 96 3.29 -6.59 -4.97
CA ASN A 96 4.47 -7.34 -5.43
C ASN A 96 5.24 -7.82 -4.20
N ASP A 97 4.74 -8.88 -3.57
CA ASP A 97 5.39 -9.59 -2.44
C ASP A 97 6.43 -10.60 -2.96
#